data_AF-A0A3A5QNQ2-F1
#
_entry.id   AF-A0A3A5QNQ2-F1
#
_cell.length_a   1.000
_cell.length_b   1.000
_cell.length_c   1.000
_cell.angle_alpha   90.00
_cell.angle_beta   90.00
_cell.angle_gamma   90.00
#
_symmetry.space_group_name_H-M   'P 1'
#
loop_
_entity.id
_entity.type
_entity.pdbx_description
1 polymer ?
#
loop_
_entity_poly.entity_id
_entity_poly.type
_entity_poly.pdbx_seq_one_letter_code
_entity_poly.pdbx_strand_id
1 'polypeptide(L)'
;MDEKDIEEKAKIRLAKFDNMSPEIKEVIRSNNGISIEGQLAIINKIESNLQYYNSQLNWTSTPKTFDNLSVAIELCWDTLSGAGDKTYIEGIGRLSARWLASFAFSYINMKSINAVISYYVNDNFWSSKIPNKQKRIDVASYAILHISRHWFDYKLPKWLNVISNLQEYVFKKSNMKYGNYSFIASNLENGFLHPNIAALMEYGIPNIAALMEYGIPISAIRKLTEY
;
A
#
# COMPACT_ATOMS: atom_id res chain seq x y z
N MET A 1 7.21 33.35 2.02
CA MET A 1 8.14 32.45 2.71
C MET A 1 9.39 32.47 1.88
N ASP A 2 10.47 33.09 2.38
CA ASP A 2 11.63 33.46 1.57
C ASP A 2 12.49 32.23 1.22
N GLU A 3 12.95 32.14 -0.02
CA GLU A 3 13.75 31.01 -0.54
C GLU A 3 15.00 30.72 0.31
N LYS A 4 15.60 31.75 0.90
CA LYS A 4 16.75 31.64 1.81
C LYS A 4 16.44 30.85 3.08
N ASP A 5 15.22 30.98 3.60
CA ASP A 5 14.77 30.32 4.83
C ASP A 5 14.49 28.82 4.61
N ILE A 6 14.16 28.44 3.36
CA ILE A 6 14.00 27.05 2.93
C ILE A 6 15.36 26.37 2.77
N GLU A 7 16.33 27.09 2.19
CA GLU A 7 17.69 26.59 1.95
C GLU A 7 18.47 26.36 3.25
N GLU A 8 18.34 27.25 4.23
CA GLU A 8 18.99 27.13 5.55
C GLU A 8 18.47 25.91 6.33
N LYS A 9 17.15 25.69 6.32
CA LYS A 9 16.53 24.52 6.95
C LYS A 9 16.93 23.22 6.25
N ALA A 10 17.07 23.22 4.93
CA ALA A 10 17.55 22.06 4.18
C ALA A 10 19.00 21.69 4.55
N LYS A 11 19.89 22.68 4.73
CA LYS A 11 21.29 22.47 5.15
C LYS A 11 21.39 21.89 6.57
N ILE A 12 20.59 22.38 7.52
CA ILE A 12 20.55 21.83 8.90
C ILE A 12 20.03 20.38 8.90
N ARG A 13 19.09 20.03 8.01
CA ARG A 13 18.55 18.67 7.86
C ARG A 13 19.59 17.70 7.30
N LEU A 14 20.32 18.11 6.26
CA LEU A 14 21.45 17.37 5.69
C LEU A 14 22.54 17.13 6.74
N ALA A 15 22.91 18.15 7.52
CA ALA A 15 23.92 18.01 8.57
C ALA A 15 23.49 17.03 9.69
N LYS A 16 22.21 16.95 10.05
CA LYS A 16 21.72 15.95 11.00
C LYS A 16 21.80 14.53 10.44
N PHE A 17 21.45 14.35 9.17
CA PHE A 17 21.57 13.07 8.47
C PHE A 17 23.05 12.65 8.32
N ASP A 18 23.93 13.59 7.98
CA ASP A 18 25.37 13.33 7.78
C ASP A 18 26.10 12.93 9.06
N ASN A 19 25.57 13.27 10.24
CA ASN A 19 26.09 12.81 11.53
C ASN A 19 25.50 11.46 12.01
N MET A 20 24.57 10.86 11.26
CA MET A 20 24.00 9.56 11.61
C MET A 20 24.94 8.40 11.27
N SER A 21 24.70 7.25 11.92
CA SER A 21 25.47 6.04 11.68
C SER A 21 25.37 5.57 10.22
N PRO A 22 26.39 4.88 9.68
CA PRO A 22 26.35 4.36 8.31
C PRO A 22 25.12 3.49 8.02
N GLU A 23 24.68 2.71 9.01
CA GLU A 23 23.59 1.73 8.88
C GLU A 23 22.23 2.41 8.65
N ILE A 24 21.90 3.47 9.40
CA ILE A 24 20.63 4.18 9.20
C ILE A 24 20.62 4.97 7.88
N LYS A 25 21.78 5.47 7.44
CA LYS A 25 21.90 6.11 6.13
C LYS A 25 21.63 5.14 4.99
N GLU A 26 22.13 3.91 5.11
CA GLU A 26 21.88 2.84 4.13
C GLU A 26 20.39 2.48 4.06
N VAL A 27 19.74 2.30 5.22
CA VAL A 27 18.31 2.00 5.32
C VAL A 27 17.45 3.13 4.75
N ILE A 28 17.81 4.40 4.99
CA ILE A 28 17.07 5.54 4.43
C ILE A 28 17.24 5.63 2.91
N ARG A 29 18.44 5.32 2.39
CA ARG A 29 18.74 5.31 0.95
C ARG A 29 18.09 4.14 0.22
N SER A 30 17.89 2.99 0.86
CA SER A 30 17.18 1.88 0.21
C SER A 30 15.73 2.23 -0.12
N ASN A 31 15.14 3.19 0.59
CA ASN A 31 13.79 3.71 0.40
C ASN A 31 13.75 4.94 -0.55
N ASN A 32 14.35 4.80 -1.74
CA ASN A 32 14.47 5.89 -2.70
C ASN A 32 13.11 6.56 -3.04
N GLY A 33 13.14 7.90 -3.13
CA GLY A 33 11.95 8.69 -3.43
C GLY A 33 10.94 8.79 -2.28
N ILE A 34 11.39 8.62 -1.03
CA ILE A 34 10.65 8.91 0.20
C ILE A 34 11.44 9.95 1.02
N SER A 35 10.76 10.95 1.58
CA SER A 35 11.42 12.01 2.35
C SER A 35 12.24 11.46 3.52
N ILE A 36 13.44 11.99 3.73
CA ILE A 36 14.31 11.58 4.84
C ILE A 36 13.61 11.89 6.18
N GLU A 37 12.97 13.05 6.28
CA GLU A 37 12.28 13.50 7.49
C GLU A 37 11.11 12.58 7.85
N GLY A 38 10.31 12.16 6.87
CA GLY A 38 9.21 11.23 7.09
C GLY A 38 9.71 9.87 7.57
N GLN A 39 10.79 9.35 6.97
CA GLN A 39 11.40 8.10 7.42
C GLN A 39 11.92 8.18 8.86
N LEU A 40 12.60 9.27 9.20
CA LEU A 40 13.07 9.52 10.57
C LEU A 40 11.91 9.67 11.56
N ALA A 41 10.81 10.31 11.15
CA ALA A 41 9.61 10.42 11.97
C ALA A 41 8.98 9.04 12.27
N ILE A 42 8.95 8.13 11.29
CA ILE A 42 8.51 6.75 11.50
C ILE A 42 9.43 6.04 12.49
N ILE A 43 10.74 6.11 12.30
CA ILE A 43 11.72 5.49 13.21
C ILE A 43 11.48 5.97 14.64
N ASN A 44 11.43 7.28 14.86
CA ASN A 44 11.19 7.87 16.17
C ASN A 44 9.85 7.42 16.77
N LYS A 45 8.81 7.30 15.95
CA LYS A 45 7.50 6.82 16.39
C LYS A 45 7.55 5.36 16.83
N ILE A 46 8.23 4.49 16.09
CA ILE A 46 8.43 3.08 16.46
C ILE A 46 9.24 2.99 17.77
N GLU A 47 10.34 3.74 17.87
CA GLU A 47 11.20 3.78 19.06
C GLU A 47 10.46 4.31 20.30
N SER A 48 9.48 5.21 20.15
CA SER A 48 8.70 5.75 21.27
C SER A 48 7.84 4.72 22.02
N ASN A 49 7.48 3.60 21.37
CA ASN A 49 6.73 2.51 22.01
C ASN A 49 7.10 1.16 21.36
N LEU A 50 8.34 0.73 21.56
CA LEU A 50 8.90 -0.46 20.94
C LEU A 50 8.04 -1.71 21.12
N GLN A 51 7.51 -1.95 22.32
CA GLN A 51 6.74 -3.16 22.61
C GLN A 51 5.42 -3.21 21.82
N TYR A 52 4.69 -2.09 21.78
CA TYR A 52 3.46 -1.99 21.01
C TYR A 52 3.75 -2.20 19.51
N TYR A 53 4.68 -1.41 18.94
CA TYR A 53 4.96 -1.52 17.51
C TYR A 53 5.55 -2.87 17.14
N ASN A 54 6.36 -3.50 18.01
CA ASN A 54 6.83 -4.85 17.76
C ASN A 54 5.67 -5.83 17.63
N SER A 55 4.69 -5.78 18.55
CA SER A 55 3.51 -6.65 18.49
C SER A 55 2.67 -6.46 17.22
N GLN A 56 2.72 -5.28 16.60
CA GLN A 56 1.94 -4.92 15.42
C GLN A 56 2.69 -5.13 14.11
N LEU A 57 4.01 -4.98 14.10
CA LEU A 57 4.84 -4.92 12.89
C LEU A 57 5.70 -6.18 12.67
N ASN A 58 5.84 -7.07 13.65
CA ASN A 58 6.72 -8.26 13.55
C ASN A 58 6.17 -9.43 12.71
N TRP A 59 5.33 -9.16 11.72
CA TRP A 59 4.74 -10.17 10.85
C TRP A 59 5.53 -10.34 9.54
N THR A 60 5.49 -11.56 9.01
CA THR A 60 6.19 -11.94 7.78
C THR A 60 5.17 -12.46 6.78
N SER A 61 5.41 -12.17 5.51
CA SER A 61 4.56 -12.51 4.38
C SER A 61 3.23 -11.78 4.38
N THR A 62 2.35 -12.01 5.36
CA THR A 62 1.01 -11.39 5.42
C THR A 62 0.68 -10.90 6.83
N PRO A 63 -0.09 -9.80 6.98
CA PRO A 63 -0.53 -9.35 8.29
C PRO A 63 -1.45 -10.37 8.94
N LYS A 64 -1.30 -10.61 10.25
CA LYS A 64 -2.10 -11.61 10.98
C LYS A 64 -3.49 -11.09 11.34
N THR A 65 -3.58 -9.78 11.56
CA THR A 65 -4.81 -9.09 11.96
C THR A 65 -4.96 -7.81 11.15
N PHE A 66 -6.18 -7.27 11.15
CA PHE A 66 -6.45 -5.95 10.59
C PHE A 66 -5.58 -4.88 11.25
N ASP A 67 -5.41 -4.94 12.58
CA ASP A 67 -4.64 -3.95 13.34
C ASP A 67 -3.18 -3.91 12.88
N ASN A 68 -2.57 -5.08 12.64
CA ASN A 68 -1.20 -5.16 12.14
C ASN A 68 -1.00 -4.39 10.82
N LEU A 69 -1.93 -4.54 9.87
CA LEU A 69 -1.87 -3.83 8.60
C LEU A 69 -2.20 -2.35 8.77
N SER A 70 -3.23 -2.04 9.56
CA SER A 70 -3.68 -0.66 9.78
C SER A 70 -2.58 0.20 10.41
N VAL A 71 -1.85 -0.32 11.40
CA VAL A 71 -0.75 0.39 12.06
C VAL A 71 0.39 0.67 11.08
N ALA A 72 0.74 -0.28 10.22
CA ALA A 72 1.78 -0.06 9.19
C ALA A 72 1.35 1.05 8.20
N ILE A 73 0.09 1.05 7.78
CA ILE A 73 -0.45 2.06 6.86
C ILE A 73 -0.54 3.43 7.53
N GLU A 74 -1.01 3.49 8.78
CA GLU A 74 -1.15 4.72 9.57
C GLU A 74 0.20 5.41 9.80
N LEU A 75 1.26 4.64 10.11
CA LEU A 75 2.62 5.20 10.25
C LEU A 75 3.06 5.96 8.99
N CYS A 76 2.84 5.39 7.81
CA CYS A 76 3.17 6.05 6.54
C CYS A 76 2.23 7.21 6.26
N TRP A 77 0.93 7.01 6.50
CA TRP A 77 -0.10 8.00 6.23
C TRP A 77 0.16 9.30 6.98
N ASP A 78 0.57 9.21 8.25
CA ASP A 78 0.81 10.36 9.12
C ASP A 78 2.13 11.09 8.82
N THR A 79 3.14 10.41 8.26
CA THR A 79 4.54 10.91 8.22
C THR A 79 5.12 11.09 6.82
N LEU A 80 4.78 10.22 5.86
CA LEU A 80 5.32 10.25 4.50
C LEU A 80 4.46 11.08 3.56
N SER A 81 3.23 11.38 3.99
CA SER A 81 2.30 12.18 3.21
C SER A 81 2.57 13.66 3.44
N GLY A 82 2.84 14.40 2.36
CA GLY A 82 2.51 15.82 2.35
C GLY A 82 0.99 15.95 2.55
N ALA A 83 0.57 16.37 3.75
CA ALA A 83 -0.79 16.76 4.11
C ALA A 83 -1.94 15.96 3.43
N GLY A 84 -2.00 14.64 3.61
CA GLY A 84 -3.14 13.78 3.23
C GLY A 84 -3.46 13.79 1.74
N ASP A 85 -3.27 12.66 1.06
CA ASP A 85 -3.88 12.47 -0.26
C ASP A 85 -5.37 12.84 -0.15
N LYS A 86 -5.79 13.95 -0.77
CA LYS A 86 -7.19 14.40 -0.84
C LYS A 86 -7.96 13.50 -1.80
N THR A 87 -7.73 12.20 -1.72
CA THR A 87 -8.41 11.19 -2.53
C THR A 87 -9.85 11.18 -2.06
N TYR A 88 -10.67 11.92 -2.79
CA TYR A 88 -12.10 11.90 -2.64
C TYR A 88 -12.64 10.83 -3.58
N ILE A 89 -13.36 9.87 -3.02
CA ILE A 89 -14.01 8.83 -3.79
C ILE A 89 -15.50 9.10 -3.70
N GLU A 90 -16.14 9.30 -4.84
CA GLU A 90 -17.59 9.53 -4.91
C GLU A 90 -18.35 8.39 -4.22
N GLY A 91 -19.33 8.75 -3.39
CA GLY A 91 -20.13 7.79 -2.59
C GLY A 91 -19.46 7.25 -1.32
N ILE A 92 -18.14 7.41 -1.17
CA ILE A 92 -17.41 7.08 0.07
C ILE A 92 -17.07 8.34 0.87
N GLY A 93 -16.50 9.35 0.21
CA GLY A 93 -15.97 10.55 0.81
C GLY A 93 -14.44 10.60 0.75
N ARG A 94 -13.83 11.35 1.67
CA ARG A 94 -12.37 11.43 1.79
C ARG A 94 -11.81 10.10 2.30
N LEU A 95 -10.87 9.53 1.55
CA LEU A 95 -10.16 8.32 1.95
C LEU A 95 -9.31 8.60 3.20
N SER A 96 -9.34 7.66 4.15
CA SER A 96 -8.49 7.69 5.34
C SER A 96 -7.61 6.44 5.40
N ALA A 97 -6.54 6.47 6.21
CA ALA A 97 -5.65 5.34 6.43
C ALA A 97 -6.41 4.05 6.79
N ARG A 98 -7.37 4.15 7.71
CA ARG A 98 -8.15 3.00 8.19
C ARG A 98 -9.07 2.42 7.12
N TRP A 99 -9.62 3.28 6.24
CA TRP A 99 -10.40 2.83 5.08
C TRP A 99 -9.51 2.11 4.06
N LEU A 100 -8.35 2.69 3.74
CA LEU A 100 -7.37 2.04 2.87
C LEU A 100 -6.94 0.67 3.44
N ALA A 101 -6.68 0.60 4.75
CA ALA A 101 -6.34 -0.64 5.43
C ALA A 101 -7.48 -1.67 5.33
N SER A 102 -8.74 -1.23 5.42
CA SER A 102 -9.89 -2.14 5.32
C SER A 102 -10.02 -2.75 3.93
N PHE A 103 -9.90 -1.92 2.88
CA PHE A 103 -9.89 -2.42 1.51
C PHE A 103 -8.69 -3.33 1.24
N ALA A 104 -7.49 -2.93 1.68
CA ALA A 104 -6.29 -3.72 1.51
C ALA A 104 -6.41 -5.07 2.24
N PHE A 105 -6.91 -5.08 3.48
CA PHE A 105 -7.09 -6.30 4.24
C PHE A 105 -8.11 -7.24 3.59
N SER A 106 -9.26 -6.73 3.12
CA SER A 106 -10.21 -7.53 2.35
C SER A 106 -9.57 -8.09 1.08
N TYR A 107 -8.80 -7.28 0.36
CA TYR A 107 -8.16 -7.70 -0.90
C TYR A 107 -7.07 -8.76 -0.67
N ILE A 108 -6.25 -8.61 0.37
CA ILE A 108 -5.24 -9.60 0.76
C ILE A 108 -5.86 -10.97 1.07
N ASN A 109 -6.99 -10.98 1.76
CA ASN A 109 -7.68 -12.20 2.14
C ASN A 109 -8.43 -12.85 0.98
N MET A 110 -9.10 -12.04 0.14
CA MET A 110 -9.97 -12.53 -0.93
C MET A 110 -9.23 -12.74 -2.26
N LYS A 111 -8.12 -12.03 -2.48
CA LYS A 111 -7.28 -12.09 -3.68
C LYS A 111 -8.06 -11.89 -4.99
N SER A 112 -9.16 -11.15 -4.92
CA SER A 112 -10.08 -10.91 -6.03
C SER A 112 -10.83 -9.61 -5.83
N ILE A 113 -10.68 -8.67 -6.77
CA ILE A 113 -11.40 -7.39 -6.77
C ILE A 113 -12.92 -7.63 -6.77
N ASN A 114 -13.40 -8.58 -7.58
CA ASN A 114 -14.83 -8.90 -7.67
C ASN A 114 -15.38 -9.46 -6.36
N ALA A 115 -14.60 -10.27 -5.65
CA ALA A 115 -14.97 -10.77 -4.32
C ALA A 115 -15.05 -9.62 -3.31
N VAL A 116 -14.09 -8.67 -3.33
CA VAL A 116 -14.13 -7.49 -2.46
C VAL A 116 -15.33 -6.61 -2.78
N ILE A 117 -15.63 -6.35 -4.07
CA ILE A 117 -16.82 -5.59 -4.48
C ILE A 117 -18.08 -6.27 -3.96
N SER A 118 -18.21 -7.58 -4.19
CA SER A 118 -19.36 -8.37 -3.73
C SER A 118 -19.51 -8.33 -2.20
N TYR A 119 -18.39 -8.37 -1.47
CA TYR A 119 -18.40 -8.24 -0.01
C TYR A 119 -18.93 -6.88 0.44
N TYR A 120 -18.40 -5.77 -0.10
CA TYR A 120 -18.84 -4.42 0.27
C TYR A 120 -20.29 -4.13 -0.16
N VAL A 121 -20.73 -4.66 -1.30
CA VAL A 121 -22.12 -4.51 -1.76
C VAL A 121 -23.09 -5.22 -0.81
N ASN A 122 -22.75 -6.38 -0.28
CA ASN A 122 -23.66 -7.17 0.56
C ASN A 122 -23.48 -6.93 2.07
N ASP A 123 -22.49 -6.13 2.46
CA ASP A 123 -22.24 -5.77 3.85
C ASP A 123 -23.40 -4.95 4.45
N ASN A 124 -23.70 -5.17 5.73
CA ASN A 124 -24.83 -4.57 6.43
C ASN A 124 -24.70 -3.05 6.58
N PHE A 125 -23.48 -2.55 6.81
CA PHE A 125 -23.24 -1.12 6.94
C PHE A 125 -23.51 -0.40 5.61
N TRP A 126 -23.00 -0.94 4.50
CA TRP A 126 -23.26 -0.38 3.16
C TRP A 126 -24.70 -0.56 2.70
N SER A 127 -25.32 -1.67 3.08
CA SER A 127 -26.74 -1.90 2.81
C SER A 127 -27.63 -0.87 3.49
N SER A 128 -27.28 -0.48 4.71
CA SER A 128 -28.01 0.54 5.46
C SER A 128 -27.70 1.95 4.94
N LYS A 129 -26.44 2.24 4.60
CA LYS A 129 -25.99 3.55 4.13
C LYS A 129 -26.47 3.87 2.71
N ILE A 130 -26.52 2.86 1.83
CA ILE A 130 -26.98 2.97 0.44
C ILE A 130 -28.01 1.86 0.16
N PRO A 131 -29.30 2.07 0.52
CA PRO A 131 -30.33 1.04 0.38
C PRO A 131 -30.55 0.59 -1.07
N ASN A 132 -30.41 1.50 -2.05
CA ASN A 132 -30.50 1.15 -3.46
C ASN A 132 -29.32 0.26 -3.87
N LYS A 133 -29.62 -0.99 -4.23
CA LYS A 133 -28.62 -2.00 -4.59
C LYS A 133 -27.78 -1.62 -5.81
N GLN A 134 -28.39 -1.08 -6.86
CA GLN A 134 -27.65 -0.70 -8.07
C GLN A 134 -26.65 0.42 -7.77
N LYS A 135 -27.11 1.49 -7.10
CA LYS A 135 -26.24 2.60 -6.69
C LYS A 135 -25.07 2.13 -5.82
N ARG A 136 -25.31 1.13 -4.96
CA ARG A 136 -24.27 0.56 -4.10
C ARG A 136 -23.24 -0.26 -4.90
N ILE A 137 -23.69 -1.02 -5.90
CA ILE A 137 -22.80 -1.71 -6.85
C ILE A 137 -21.91 -0.68 -7.53
N ASP A 138 -22.50 0.39 -8.07
CA ASP A 138 -21.75 1.42 -8.80
C ASP A 138 -20.69 2.09 -7.91
N VAL A 139 -21.08 2.51 -6.70
CA VAL A 139 -20.18 3.15 -5.72
C VAL A 139 -19.06 2.21 -5.28
N ALA A 140 -19.40 0.97 -4.90
CA ALA A 140 -18.40 0.00 -4.43
C ALA A 140 -17.42 -0.36 -5.54
N SER A 141 -17.92 -0.58 -6.77
CA SER A 141 -17.09 -0.91 -7.93
C SER A 141 -16.14 0.23 -8.25
N TYR A 142 -16.65 1.47 -8.36
CA TYR A 142 -15.83 2.64 -8.61
C TYR A 142 -14.74 2.80 -7.54
N ALA A 143 -15.12 2.73 -6.27
CA ALA A 143 -14.20 2.91 -5.16
C ALA A 143 -13.07 1.88 -5.14
N ILE A 144 -13.42 0.59 -5.24
CA ILE A 144 -12.43 -0.49 -5.13
C ILE A 144 -11.50 -0.48 -6.35
N LEU A 145 -12.03 -0.25 -7.55
CA LEU A 145 -11.20 -0.11 -8.75
C LEU A 145 -10.30 1.12 -8.69
N HIS A 146 -10.82 2.26 -8.21
CA HIS A 146 -10.03 3.47 -8.03
C HIS A 146 -8.91 3.26 -7.01
N ILE A 147 -9.20 2.63 -5.86
CA ILE A 147 -8.19 2.33 -4.85
C ILE A 147 -7.16 1.35 -5.39
N SER A 148 -7.58 0.29 -6.09
CA SER A 148 -6.65 -0.67 -6.68
C SER A 148 -5.59 0.04 -7.53
N ARG A 149 -6.05 0.83 -8.52
CA ARG A 149 -5.14 1.50 -9.46
C ARG A 149 -4.21 2.52 -8.82
N HIS A 150 -4.71 3.28 -7.85
CA HIS A 150 -3.93 4.38 -7.27
C HIS A 150 -3.08 3.95 -6.08
N TRP A 151 -3.51 2.90 -5.37
CA TRP A 151 -2.88 2.47 -4.13
C TRP A 151 -2.26 1.09 -4.23
N PHE A 152 -2.98 0.08 -4.69
CA PHE A 152 -2.48 -1.30 -4.68
C PHE A 152 -1.41 -1.54 -5.73
N ASP A 153 -1.53 -0.89 -6.89
CA ASP A 153 -0.58 -1.06 -8.00
C ASP A 153 0.78 -0.37 -7.75
N TYR A 154 0.87 0.56 -6.77
CA TYR A 154 2.12 1.31 -6.56
C TYR A 154 2.33 1.85 -5.13
N LYS A 155 1.45 2.74 -4.65
CA LYS A 155 1.71 3.53 -3.43
C LYS A 155 1.81 2.65 -2.19
N LEU A 156 0.84 1.75 -2.00
CA LEU A 156 0.77 0.89 -0.82
C LEU A 156 1.90 -0.15 -0.79
N PRO A 157 2.24 -0.88 -1.88
CA PRO A 157 3.43 -1.72 -1.92
C PRO A 157 4.70 -0.97 -1.51
N LYS A 158 4.91 0.23 -2.04
CA LYS A 158 6.06 1.08 -1.68
C LYS A 158 6.08 1.40 -0.19
N TRP A 159 4.95 1.80 0.38
CA TRP A 159 4.83 2.09 1.81
C TRP A 159 5.11 0.87 2.69
N LEU A 160 4.62 -0.31 2.30
CA LEU A 160 4.88 -1.54 3.04
C LEU A 160 6.36 -1.90 3.02
N ASN A 161 7.05 -1.74 1.89
CA ASN A 161 8.49 -1.95 1.80
C ASN A 161 9.27 -0.95 2.69
N VAL A 162 8.87 0.32 2.71
CA VAL A 162 9.47 1.34 3.60
C VAL A 162 9.32 0.93 5.05
N ILE A 163 8.11 0.61 5.51
CA ILE A 163 7.90 0.16 6.90
C ILE A 163 8.73 -1.07 7.17
N SER A 164 8.74 -2.07 6.28
CA SER A 164 9.53 -3.29 6.42
C SER A 164 11.01 -3.00 6.69
N ASN A 165 11.61 -2.08 5.93
CA ASN A 165 13.02 -1.70 6.09
C ASN A 165 13.27 -0.92 7.40
N LEU A 166 12.39 0.03 7.74
CA LEU A 166 12.53 0.89 8.91
C LEU A 166 12.33 0.13 10.23
N GLN A 167 11.27 -0.70 10.31
CA GLN A 167 11.02 -1.52 11.51
C GLN A 167 12.12 -2.56 11.72
N GLU A 168 12.66 -3.11 10.64
CA GLU A 168 13.77 -4.08 10.71
C GLU A 168 15.00 -3.43 11.34
N TYR A 169 15.37 -2.23 10.90
CA TYR A 169 16.45 -1.46 11.51
C TYR A 169 16.23 -1.23 13.01
N VAL A 170 15.05 -0.74 13.40
CA VAL A 170 14.74 -0.40 14.80
C VAL A 170 14.73 -1.64 15.71
N PHE A 171 14.10 -2.72 15.27
CA PHE A 171 13.99 -3.93 16.09
C PHE A 171 15.28 -4.73 16.13
N LYS A 172 16.08 -4.75 15.05
CA LYS A 172 17.43 -5.36 15.10
C LYS A 172 18.31 -4.67 16.14
N LYS A 173 18.32 -3.33 16.17
CA LYS A 173 19.04 -2.53 17.18
C LYS A 173 18.61 -2.86 18.61
N SER A 174 17.35 -3.25 18.79
CA SER A 174 16.77 -3.60 20.10
C SER A 174 16.74 -5.11 20.39
N ASN A 175 17.39 -5.93 19.54
CA ASN A 175 17.39 -7.40 19.61
C ASN A 175 15.98 -8.03 19.70
N MET A 176 15.01 -7.44 18.97
CA MET A 176 13.63 -7.91 18.89
C MET A 176 13.36 -8.57 17.53
N LYS A 177 12.31 -9.41 17.46
CA LYS A 177 11.84 -9.99 16.20
C LYS A 177 11.33 -8.89 15.27
N TYR A 178 11.65 -8.97 13.99
CA TYR A 178 11.20 -8.03 12.97
C TYR A 178 10.37 -8.74 11.90
N GLY A 179 9.56 -7.97 11.18
CA GLY A 179 8.72 -8.44 10.08
C GLY A 179 9.43 -8.41 8.73
N ASN A 180 8.77 -8.94 7.70
CA ASN A 180 9.16 -8.76 6.30
C ASN A 180 7.90 -8.75 5.40
N TYR A 181 7.68 -7.63 4.71
CA TYR A 181 6.43 -7.37 3.98
C TYR A 181 6.57 -7.51 2.47
N SER A 182 7.76 -7.85 1.96
CA SER A 182 8.06 -7.86 0.52
C SER A 182 7.12 -8.79 -0.26
N PHE A 183 6.75 -9.93 0.32
CA PHE A 183 5.79 -10.85 -0.29
C PHE A 183 4.43 -10.20 -0.54
N ILE A 184 3.82 -9.54 0.46
CA ILE A 184 2.50 -8.93 0.25
C ILE A 184 2.56 -7.66 -0.58
N ALA A 185 3.64 -6.87 -0.46
CA ALA A 185 3.86 -5.72 -1.31
C ALA A 185 3.89 -6.13 -2.79
N SER A 186 4.68 -7.14 -3.13
CA SER A 186 4.75 -7.67 -4.49
C SER A 186 3.43 -8.28 -4.98
N ASN A 187 2.71 -9.02 -4.12
CA ASN A 187 1.41 -9.57 -4.51
C ASN A 187 0.34 -8.49 -4.74
N LEU A 188 0.34 -7.41 -3.95
CA LEU A 188 -0.56 -6.28 -4.15
C LEU A 188 -0.28 -5.57 -5.48
N GLU A 189 1.00 -5.31 -5.77
CA GLU A 189 1.46 -4.67 -7.01
C GLU A 189 1.09 -5.49 -8.25
N ASN A 190 1.21 -6.81 -8.18
CA ASN A 190 0.90 -7.72 -9.28
C ASN A 190 -0.58 -8.17 -9.32
N GLY A 191 -1.43 -7.60 -8.47
CA GLY A 191 -2.86 -7.93 -8.42
C GLY A 191 -3.18 -9.39 -8.04
N PHE A 192 -2.27 -10.05 -7.30
CA PHE A 192 -2.29 -11.49 -6.97
C PHE A 192 -2.34 -12.43 -8.19
N LEU A 193 -1.91 -11.94 -9.36
CA LEU A 193 -1.79 -12.77 -10.55
C LEU A 193 -0.59 -13.70 -10.45
N HIS A 194 -0.66 -14.83 -11.16
CA HIS A 194 0.48 -15.73 -11.27
C HIS A 194 1.66 -14.97 -11.92
N PRO A 195 2.92 -15.16 -11.49
CA PRO A 195 4.09 -14.41 -12.00
C PRO A 195 4.20 -14.40 -13.53
N ASN A 196 3.93 -15.55 -14.17
CA ASN A 196 3.92 -15.66 -15.64
C ASN A 196 2.87 -14.76 -16.32
N ILE A 197 1.74 -14.51 -15.66
CA ILE A 197 0.67 -13.63 -16.16
C ILE A 197 1.03 -12.16 -15.90
N ALA A 198 1.62 -11.86 -14.75
CA ALA A 198 2.10 -10.52 -14.42
C ALA A 198 3.17 -10.04 -15.40
N ALA A 199 4.15 -10.89 -15.72
CA ALA A 199 5.18 -10.58 -16.71
C ALA A 199 4.61 -10.21 -18.08
N LEU A 200 3.51 -10.85 -18.52
CA LEU A 200 2.86 -10.51 -19.80
C LEU A 200 2.26 -9.09 -19.80
N MET A 201 1.79 -8.60 -18.65
CA MET A 201 1.26 -7.23 -18.54
C MET A 201 2.36 -6.18 -18.70
N GLU A 202 3.58 -6.45 -18.22
CA GLU A 202 4.73 -5.56 -18.40
C GLU A 202 5.10 -5.38 -19.88
N TYR A 203 4.83 -6.38 -20.72
CA TYR A 203 4.99 -6.32 -22.18
C TYR A 203 3.79 -5.70 -22.91
N GLY A 204 2.84 -5.11 -22.19
CA GLY A 204 1.66 -4.45 -22.77
C GLY A 204 0.64 -5.43 -23.36
N ILE A 205 0.73 -6.72 -23.05
CA ILE A 205 -0.25 -7.72 -23.47
C ILE A 205 -1.39 -7.71 -22.45
N PRO A 206 -2.60 -7.26 -22.83
CA PRO A 206 -3.73 -7.23 -21.90
C PRO A 206 -4.03 -8.63 -21.38
N ASN A 207 -4.35 -8.70 -20.09
CA ASN A 207 -4.63 -9.95 -19.39
C ASN A 207 -5.61 -10.83 -20.19
N ILE A 208 -5.30 -12.12 -20.33
CA ILE A 208 -6.22 -13.11 -20.89
C ILE A 208 -7.57 -13.07 -20.12
N ALA A 209 -7.55 -12.71 -18.83
CA ALA A 209 -8.76 -12.45 -18.04
C ALA A 209 -9.52 -11.19 -18.50
N ALA A 210 -8.84 -10.11 -18.91
CA ALA A 210 -9.49 -8.95 -19.50
C ALA A 210 -10.11 -9.29 -20.88
N LEU A 211 -9.43 -10.09 -21.71
CA LEU A 211 -9.97 -10.58 -22.98
C LEU A 211 -11.20 -11.51 -22.78
N MET A 212 -11.21 -12.31 -21.71
CA MET A 212 -12.36 -13.12 -21.32
C MET A 212 -13.52 -12.28 -20.75
N GLU A 213 -13.23 -11.20 -20.02
CA GLU A 213 -14.21 -10.25 -19.49
C GLU A 213 -14.95 -9.47 -20.62
N TYR A 214 -14.30 -9.25 -21.77
CA TYR A 214 -14.91 -8.69 -22.98
C TYR A 214 -15.61 -9.74 -23.89
N GLY A 215 -15.70 -11.01 -23.47
CA GLY A 215 -16.43 -12.05 -24.21
C GLY A 215 -15.75 -12.56 -25.48
N ILE A 216 -14.43 -12.36 -25.64
CA ILE A 216 -13.70 -12.84 -26.81
C ILE A 216 -13.33 -14.33 -26.61
N PRO A 217 -13.79 -15.25 -27.49
CA PRO A 217 -13.55 -16.67 -27.31
C PRO A 217 -12.06 -17.04 -27.45
N ILE A 218 -11.60 -17.99 -26.64
CA ILE A 218 -10.21 -18.50 -26.57
C ILE A 218 -9.68 -18.91 -27.96
N SER A 219 -10.56 -19.36 -28.87
CA SER A 219 -10.22 -19.73 -30.25
C SER A 219 -9.74 -18.55 -31.11
N ALA A 220 -10.14 -17.32 -30.82
CA ALA A 220 -9.67 -16.13 -31.51
C ALA A 220 -8.28 -15.67 -31.03
N ILE A 221 -7.96 -15.91 -29.75
CA ILE A 221 -6.68 -15.53 -29.13
C ILE A 221 -5.52 -16.39 -29.67
N ARG A 222 -5.79 -17.66 -29.96
CA ARG A 222 -4.78 -18.61 -30.50
C ARG A 222 -4.21 -18.20 -31.87
N LYS A 223 -4.94 -17.40 -32.65
CA LYS A 223 -4.48 -16.86 -33.95
C LYS A 223 -3.54 -15.65 -33.82
N LEU A 224 -3.52 -14.97 -32.68
CA LEU A 224 -2.70 -13.77 -32.47
C LEU A 224 -1.30 -14.09 -31.93
N THR A 225 -1.09 -15.32 -31.44
CA THR A 225 0.19 -15.80 -30.88
C THR A 225 0.98 -16.69 -31.85
N GLU A 226 0.52 -16.85 -33.11
CA GLU A 226 1.17 -17.65 -34.16
C GLU A 226 1.91 -16.79 -35.21
N TYR A 227 2.38 -15.60 -34.84
CA TYR A 227 3.31 -14.80 -35.65
C TYR A 227 4.54 -14.38 -34.85
#